data_AF-A0A3D4H6P2-F1
#
_entry.id   AF-A0A3D4H6P2-F1
#
_cell.length_a   1.000
_cell.length_b   1.000
_cell.length_c   1.000
_cell.angle_alpha   90.00
_cell.angle_beta   90.00
_cell.angle_gamma   90.00
#
_symmetry.space_group_name_H-M   'P 1'
#
loop_
_entity.id
_entity.type
_entity.pdbx_description
1 polymer ?
#
loop_
_entity_poly.entity_id
_entity_poly.type
_entity_poly.pdbx_seq_one_letter_code
_entity_poly.pdbx_strand_id
1 'polypeptide(L)' 'LAAFDVDPRFEVNLFASEEEFPDIACPIQMRWDSQGRLWVSCSTTYPHVYPGQAPADKLVILEDTDGDGKA' A
#
# COMPACT_ATOMS: atom_id res chain seq x y z
N LEU A 1 5.80 8.89 -10.66
CA LEU A 1 7.27 8.94 -10.43
C LEU A 1 7.92 10.23 -10.91
N ALA A 2 7.61 10.75 -12.11
CA ALA A 2 8.18 11.99 -12.64
C ALA A 2 7.94 13.29 -11.83
N ALA A 3 7.12 13.22 -10.78
CA ALA A 3 6.81 14.35 -9.89
C ALA A 3 7.78 14.47 -8.69
N PHE A 4 8.63 13.48 -8.45
CA PHE A 4 9.61 13.52 -7.35
C PHE A 4 10.92 14.13 -7.83
N ASP A 5 11.46 15.07 -7.06
CA ASP A 5 12.86 15.50 -7.15
C ASP A 5 13.67 14.67 -6.15
N VAL A 6 14.64 13.89 -6.64
CA VAL A 6 15.34 12.87 -5.86
C VAL A 6 16.84 13.08 -6.02
N ASP A 7 17.57 13.03 -4.91
CA ASP A 7 19.03 13.09 -4.93
C ASP A 7 19.59 11.94 -5.78
N PRO A 8 20.59 12.18 -6.65
CA PRO A 8 21.11 11.18 -7.59
C PRO A 8 21.62 9.86 -6.96
N ARG A 9 21.83 9.82 -5.65
CA ARG A 9 22.25 8.60 -4.93
C ARG A 9 21.09 7.66 -4.61
N PHE A 10 19.85 8.08 -4.80
CA PHE A 10 18.66 7.29 -4.51
C PHE A 10 17.83 7.02 -5.76
N GLU A 11 17.11 5.91 -5.72
CA GLU A 11 16.12 5.52 -6.72
C GLU A 11 14.75 5.39 -6.05
N VAL A 12 13.70 5.77 -6.76
CA VAL A 12 12.31 5.62 -6.31
C VAL A 12 11.59 4.66 -7.25
N ASN A 13 11.10 3.58 -6.68
CA ASN A 13 10.28 2.60 -7.40
C ASN A 13 8.84 2.60 -6.86
N LEU A 14 7.87 2.32 -7.75
CA LEU A 14 6.49 2.06 -7.36
C LEU A 14 6.37 0.58 -6.97
N PHE A 15 6.23 0.31 -5.67
CA PHE A 15 6.12 -1.05 -5.15
C PHE A 15 4.71 -1.64 -5.36
N ALA A 16 3.66 -0.85 -5.12
CA ALA A 16 2.27 -1.26 -5.31
C ALA A 16 1.36 -0.02 -5.52
N SER A 17 0.35 -0.15 -6.39
CA SER A 17 -0.68 0.85 -6.62
C SER A 17 -2.06 0.34 -6.20
N GLU A 18 -2.95 1.25 -5.79
CA GLU A 18 -4.37 0.92 -5.59
C GLU A 18 -5.08 0.57 -6.91
N GLU A 19 -4.50 0.95 -8.06
CA GLU A 19 -4.98 0.51 -9.38
C GLU A 19 -4.83 -1.00 -9.57
N GLU A 20 -3.73 -1.59 -9.07
CA GLU A 20 -3.49 -3.04 -9.11
C GLU A 20 -4.10 -3.76 -7.90
N PHE A 21 -4.04 -3.13 -6.72
CA PHE A 21 -4.49 -3.67 -5.45
C PHE A 21 -5.56 -2.76 -4.81
N PRO A 22 -6.83 -2.83 -5.22
CA PRO A 22 -7.89 -1.92 -4.73
C PRO A 22 -8.05 -1.89 -3.21
N ASP A 23 -7.59 -2.95 -2.53
CA ASP A 23 -7.68 -3.09 -1.08
C ASP A 23 -6.67 -2.22 -0.32
N ILE A 24 -5.67 -1.61 -0.98
CA ILE A 24 -4.72 -0.67 -0.36
C ILE A 24 -5.20 0.78 -0.33
N ALA A 25 -6.46 1.05 -0.73
CA ALA A 25 -7.03 2.38 -0.75
C ALA A 25 -6.98 3.07 0.63
N CYS A 26 -6.64 4.36 0.63
CA CYS A 26 -6.44 5.16 1.84
C CYS A 26 -5.48 4.49 2.85
N PRO A 27 -4.21 4.26 2.48
CA PRO A 27 -3.23 3.63 3.36
C PRO A 27 -2.86 4.57 4.52
N ILE A 28 -2.86 4.04 5.75
CA ILE A 28 -2.60 4.82 6.98
C ILE A 28 -1.20 4.53 7.53
N GLN A 29 -0.84 3.26 7.61
CA GLN A 29 0.38 2.78 8.25
C GLN A 29 0.92 1.59 7.46
N MET A 30 2.25 1.52 7.33
CA MET A 30 2.91 0.39 6.68
C MET A 30 4.16 -0.10 7.41
N ARG A 31 4.42 -1.41 7.41
CA ARG A 31 5.63 -2.05 7.96
C ARG A 31 6.07 -3.25 7.14
N TRP A 32 7.37 -3.42 7.02
CA TRP A 32 7.98 -4.65 6.52
C TRP A 32 8.13 -5.68 7.64
N ASP A 33 7.80 -6.93 7.37
CA ASP A 33 8.06 -8.04 8.27
C ASP A 33 9.42 -8.73 7.98
N SER A 34 9.78 -9.70 8.81
CA SER A 34 11.04 -10.45 8.68
C SER A 34 11.09 -11.38 7.46
N GLN A 35 9.97 -11.59 6.76
CA GLN A 35 9.88 -12.37 5.53
C GLN A 35 9.97 -11.48 4.28
N GLY A 36 10.12 -10.17 4.44
CA GLY A 36 10.20 -9.24 3.30
C GLY A 36 8.84 -8.83 2.75
N ARG A 37 7.74 -9.03 3.49
CA ARG A 37 6.39 -8.64 3.05
C ARG A 37 6.01 -7.28 3.63
N LEU A 38 5.29 -6.48 2.85
CA LEU A 38 4.75 -5.20 3.26
C LEU A 38 3.34 -5.37 3.83
N TRP A 39 3.18 -5.02 5.10
CA TRP A 39 1.90 -4.92 5.78
C TRP A 39 1.39 -3.48 5.68
N VAL A 40 0.13 -3.30 5.29
CA VAL A 40 -0.51 -1.98 5.13
C VAL A 40 -1.89 -1.97 5.78
N SER A 41 -2.10 -1.08 6.74
CA SER A 41 -3.44 -0.82 7.29
C SER A 41 -4.17 0.20 6.40
N CYS A 42 -5.35 -0.15 5.91
CA CYS A 42 -6.08 0.61 4.89
C CYS A 42 -7.50 0.90 5.38
N SER A 43 -7.92 2.16 5.26
CA SER A 43 -9.28 2.58 5.60
C SER A 43 -10.09 2.80 4.34
N THR A 44 -10.61 1.70 3.79
CA THR A 44 -11.47 1.71 2.61
C THR A 44 -12.79 2.45 2.86
N THR A 45 -13.15 2.67 4.13
CA THR A 45 -14.35 3.39 4.54
C THR A 45 -14.11 4.85 4.90
N TYR A 46 -12.90 5.39 4.64
CA TYR A 46 -12.58 6.79 4.93
C TYR A 46 -13.56 7.77 4.25
N PRO A 47 -14.05 8.82 4.95
CA PRO A 47 -13.69 9.21 6.31
C PRO A 47 -14.52 8.55 7.43
N HIS A 48 -15.63 7.87 7.12
CA HIS A 48 -16.45 7.14 8.08
C HIS A 48 -17.40 6.14 7.40
N VAL A 49 -17.82 5.12 8.15
CA VAL A 49 -18.85 4.17 7.72
C VAL A 49 -20.21 4.86 7.61
N TYR A 50 -20.89 4.70 6.48
CA TYR A 50 -22.24 5.25 6.27
C TYR A 50 -23.33 4.37 6.91
N PRO A 51 -24.46 4.95 7.35
CA PRO A 51 -25.59 4.18 7.87
C PRO A 51 -26.04 3.07 6.91
N GLY A 52 -26.17 1.85 7.43
CA GLY A 52 -26.55 0.67 6.66
C GLY A 52 -25.39 -0.05 5.97
N GLN A 53 -24.16 0.48 6.05
CA GLN A 53 -22.94 -0.19 5.58
C GLN A 53 -22.19 -0.81 6.75
N ALA A 54 -21.50 -1.92 6.49
CA ALA A 54 -20.58 -2.52 7.46
C ALA A 54 -19.18 -1.88 7.36
N PRO A 55 -18.40 -1.84 8.45
CA PRO A 55 -16.98 -1.51 8.37
C PRO A 55 -16.25 -2.47 7.45
N ALA A 56 -15.37 -1.95 6.60
CA ALA A 56 -14.67 -2.72 5.57
C ALA A 56 -13.17 -2.44 5.52
N ASP A 57 -12.61 -1.82 6.56
CA ASP A 57 -11.18 -1.53 6.68
C ASP A 57 -10.37 -2.84 6.68
N LYS A 58 -9.17 -2.80 6.08
CA LYS A 58 -8.38 -4.00 5.79
C LYS A 58 -6.95 -3.85 6.27
N LEU A 59 -6.36 -4.98 6.68
CA LEU A 59 -4.92 -5.14 6.79
C LEU A 59 -4.48 -5.98 5.59
N VAL A 60 -3.73 -5.36 4.68
CA VAL A 60 -3.27 -5.99 3.44
C VAL A 60 -1.80 -6.39 3.61
N ILE A 61 -1.45 -7.56 3.07
CA ILE A 61 -0.06 -8.05 3.01
C ILE A 61 0.29 -8.15 1.53
N LEU A 62 1.38 -7.51 1.15
CA LEU A 62 1.92 -7.49 -0.21
C LEU A 62 3.31 -8.14 -0.19
N GLU A 63 3.60 -8.99 -1.17
CA GLU A 63 4.83 -9.77 -1.24
C GLU A 63 5.37 -9.73 -2.66
N ASP A 64 6.61 -9.28 -2.82
CA ASP A 64 7.35 -9.39 -4.07
C ASP A 64 7.87 -10.83 -4.21
N THR A 65 7.26 -11.58 -5.12
CA THR A 65 7.53 -13.02 -5.27
C THR A 65 8.64 -13.33 -6.27
N ASP A 66 9.05 -12.37 -7.09
CA ASP A 66 10.07 -12.55 -8.13
C ASP A 66 11.31 -11.65 -7.97
N GLY A 67 11.28 -10.74 -6.99
CA GLY A 67 12.38 -9.87 -6.61
C GLY A 67 12.57 -8.68 -7.55
N ASP A 68 11.57 -8.31 -8.35
CA ASP A 68 11.65 -7.18 -9.28
C ASP A 68 11.42 -5.81 -8.60
N GLY A 69 11.14 -5.82 -7.29
CA GLY A 69 10.85 -4.63 -6.49
C GLY A 69 9.38 -4.23 -6.52
N LYS A 70 8.46 -5.09 -6.98
CA LYS A 70 7.02 -4.87 -6.99
C LYS A 70 6.28 -6.04 -6.34
N ALA A 71 5.13 -5.74 -5.74
CA ALA A 71 4.25 -6.76 -5.15
C ALA A 71 3.40 -7.49 -6.21
#